data_AF-A0AAV5ZQF3-F1
#
_entry.id   AF-A0AAV5ZQF3-F1
#
_cell.length_a   1.000
_cell.length_b   1.000
_cell.length_c   1.000
_cell.angle_alpha   90.00
_cell.angle_beta   90.00
_cell.angle_gamma   90.00
#
_symmetry.space_group_name_H-M   'P 1'
#
loop_
_entity.id
_entity.type
_entity.pdbx_description
1 polymer ?
#
loop_
_entity_poly.entity_id
_entity_poly.type
_entity_poly.pdbx_seq_one_letter_code
_entity_poly.pdbx_strand_id
1 'polypeptide(L)'
;QAPRRLAGPRFCLVGDAAGLARDLSGEGIGPAIRSGRLAADAATAFLRTGAPLDGYARRIERLYGRGEPGWIGRRLARLPDAVARTAVRVVLGAGVARRRLVFDTIFGMKEATS
;
A
#
# COMPACT_ATOMS: atom_id res chain seq x y z
N GLN A 1 1.71 -14.14 1.40
CA GLN A 1 1.17 -13.53 2.64
C GLN A 1 -0.26 -13.11 2.35
N ALA A 2 -1.26 -13.63 3.07
CA ALA A 2 -2.67 -13.26 2.88
C ALA A 2 -2.88 -11.75 3.16
N PRO A 3 -3.84 -11.07 2.51
CA PRO A 3 -4.12 -9.66 2.81
C PRO A 3 -4.49 -9.53 4.30
N ARG A 4 -3.69 -8.79 5.07
CA ARG A 4 -3.96 -8.60 6.50
C ARG A 4 -5.24 -7.79 6.66
N ARG A 5 -6.19 -8.28 7.45
CA ARG A 5 -7.35 -7.49 7.90
C ARG A 5 -6.84 -6.23 8.60
N LEU A 6 -7.06 -5.07 7.99
CA LEU A 6 -6.55 -3.78 8.48
C LEU A 6 -7.28 -3.30 9.75
N ALA A 7 -8.51 -3.74 9.96
CA ALA A 7 -9.31 -3.44 11.14
C ALA A 7 -10.28 -4.58 11.48
N GLY A 8 -10.78 -4.54 12.70
CA GLY A 8 -11.92 -5.32 13.17
C GLY A 8 -12.61 -4.60 14.34
N PRO A 9 -13.48 -5.28 15.11
CA PRO A 9 -14.35 -4.62 16.08
C PRO A 9 -13.64 -3.74 17.12
N ARG A 10 -12.41 -4.10 17.50
CA ARG A 10 -11.63 -3.39 18.54
C ARG A 10 -10.14 -3.27 18.22
N PHE A 11 -9.77 -3.37 16.95
CA PHE A 11 -8.38 -3.25 16.54
C PHE A 11 -8.24 -2.56 15.18
N CYS A 12 -7.12 -1.86 15.02
CA CYS A 12 -6.62 -1.34 13.75
C CYS A 12 -5.13 -1.68 13.65
N LEU A 13 -4.68 -2.09 12.48
CA LEU A 13 -3.25 -2.24 12.18
C LEU A 13 -2.74 -0.97 11.50
N VAL A 14 -1.51 -0.56 11.82
CA VAL A 14 -0.84 0.63 11.24
C VAL A 14 0.57 0.28 10.78
N GLY A 15 1.17 1.10 9.91
CA GLY A 15 2.55 0.97 9.45
C GLY A 15 2.91 -0.44 8.97
N ASP A 16 4.03 -0.98 9.46
CA ASP A 16 4.56 -2.30 9.08
C ASP A 16 3.61 -3.44 9.46
N ALA A 17 2.92 -3.31 10.60
CA ALA A 17 1.91 -4.27 11.03
C ALA A 17 0.74 -4.32 10.04
N ALA A 18 0.38 -3.17 9.45
CA ALA A 18 -0.57 -3.09 8.34
C ALA A 18 0.05 -3.45 6.97
N GLY A 19 1.38 -3.56 6.87
CA GLY A 19 2.09 -3.85 5.62
C GLY A 19 2.16 -2.66 4.67
N LEU A 20 2.04 -1.44 5.21
CA LEU A 20 2.03 -0.19 4.43
C LEU A 20 3.44 0.32 4.11
N ALA A 21 4.48 -0.21 4.74
CA ALA A 21 5.87 0.20 4.48
C ALA A 21 6.53 -0.48 3.26
N ARG A 22 5.74 -1.08 2.36
CA ARG A 22 6.26 -1.80 1.19
C ARG A 22 6.29 -0.98 -0.10
N ASP A 23 6.24 0.35 0.00
CA ASP A 23 6.42 1.19 -1.18
C ASP A 23 7.87 1.10 -1.66
N LEU A 24 8.04 0.78 -2.95
CA LEU A 24 9.32 0.62 -3.66
C LEU A 24 10.24 1.85 -3.60
N SER A 25 9.77 2.97 -3.02
CA SER A 25 10.56 4.17 -2.70
C SER A 25 11.46 4.02 -1.48
N GLY A 26 11.16 3.07 -0.57
CA GLY A 26 11.84 2.92 0.72
C GLY A 26 11.32 3.84 1.84
N GLU A 27 10.31 4.67 1.58
CA GLU A 27 9.70 5.54 2.59
C GLU A 27 8.65 4.78 3.42
N GLY A 28 9.07 3.98 4.39
CA GLY A 28 8.14 3.35 5.34
C GLY A 28 7.56 4.31 6.38
N ILE A 29 8.28 5.40 6.66
CA ILE A 29 7.97 6.36 7.74
C ILE A 29 6.71 7.17 7.41
N GLY A 30 6.59 7.72 6.21
CA GLY A 30 5.43 8.52 5.78
C GLY A 30 4.10 7.73 5.87
N PRO A 31 4.01 6.53 5.27
CA PRO A 31 2.85 5.66 5.39
C PRO A 31 2.53 5.24 6.83
N ALA A 32 3.55 4.97 7.66
CA ALA A 32 3.36 4.64 9.07
C ALA A 32 2.75 5.81 9.86
N ILE A 33 3.29 7.03 9.71
CA ILE A 33 2.76 8.23 10.38
C ILE A 33 1.32 8.51 9.92
N ARG A 34 1.07 8.48 8.60
CA ARG A 34 -0.27 8.77 8.07
C ARG A 34 -1.30 7.74 8.51
N SER A 35 -0.97 6.46 8.50
CA SER A 35 -1.88 5.40 8.97
C SER A 35 -2.12 5.50 10.49
N GLY A 36 -1.10 5.82 11.29
CA GLY A 36 -1.25 6.10 12.72
C GLY A 36 -2.26 7.21 13.03
N ARG A 37 -2.18 8.34 12.32
CA ARG A 37 -3.12 9.46 12.49
C ARG A 37 -4.56 9.05 12.16
N LEU A 38 -4.77 8.34 11.05
CA LEU A 38 -6.10 7.87 10.66
C LEU A 38 -6.68 6.84 11.64
N ALA A 39 -5.84 5.98 12.21
CA ALA A 39 -6.26 5.02 13.23
C ALA A 39 -6.65 5.74 14.52
N ALA A 40 -5.91 6.80 14.91
CA ALA A 40 -6.26 7.63 16.07
C ALA A 40 -7.63 8.30 15.89
N ASP A 41 -7.89 8.93 14.73
CA ASP A 41 -9.19 9.54 14.44
C ASP A 41 -10.34 8.51 14.56
N ALA A 42 -10.14 7.31 14.01
CA ALA A 42 -11.13 6.24 14.07
C ALA A 42 -11.34 5.70 15.49
N ALA A 43 -10.25 5.54 16.27
CA ALA A 43 -10.32 5.12 17.66
C ALA A 43 -11.06 6.16 18.51
N THR A 44 -10.79 7.46 18.31
CA THR A 44 -11.51 8.54 18.99
C THR A 44 -13.00 8.52 18.64
N ALA A 45 -13.36 8.33 17.37
CA ALA A 45 -14.76 8.22 16.97
C ALA A 45 -15.44 6.99 17.58
N PHE A 46 -14.77 5.84 17.60
CA PHE A 46 -15.25 4.62 18.26
C PHE A 46 -15.51 4.84 19.75
N LEU A 47 -14.57 5.45 20.47
CA LEU A 47 -14.70 5.72 21.90
C LEU A 47 -15.80 6.73 22.22
N ARG A 48 -16.02 7.73 21.36
CA ARG A 48 -17.01 8.79 21.60
C ARG A 48 -18.43 8.41 21.21
N THR A 49 -18.60 7.71 20.09
CA THR A 49 -19.92 7.49 19.49
C THR A 49 -20.20 6.03 19.14
N GLY A 50 -19.29 5.10 19.45
CA GLY A 50 -19.41 3.70 19.05
C GLY A 50 -19.23 3.48 17.54
N ALA A 51 -18.71 4.45 16.80
CA ALA A 51 -18.55 4.33 15.35
C ALA A 51 -17.58 3.18 15.00
N PRO A 52 -17.94 2.26 14.07
CA PRO A 52 -17.13 1.09 13.78
C PRO A 52 -15.79 1.46 13.13
N LEU A 53 -14.75 0.72 13.50
CA LEU A 53 -13.38 0.93 13.00
C LEU A 53 -13.20 0.56 11.52
N ASP A 54 -14.18 -0.10 10.87
CA ASP A 54 -14.11 -0.42 9.44
C ASP A 54 -13.98 0.82 8.53
N GLY A 55 -14.39 2.00 9.03
CA GLY A 55 -14.16 3.27 8.36
C GLY A 55 -12.67 3.58 8.13
N TYR A 56 -11.79 3.16 9.05
CA TYR A 56 -10.35 3.27 8.91
C TYR A 56 -9.84 2.40 7.75
N ALA A 57 -10.23 1.12 7.70
CA ALA A 57 -9.81 0.20 6.64
C ALA A 57 -10.17 0.73 5.25
N ARG A 58 -11.41 1.21 5.06
CA ARG A 58 -11.85 1.83 3.79
C ARG A 58 -11.04 3.08 3.41
N ARG A 59 -10.50 3.81 4.38
CA ARG A 59 -9.71 5.02 4.12
C ARG A 59 -8.27 4.67 3.76
N ILE A 60 -7.69 3.65 4.39
CA ILE A 60 -6.39 3.09 4.02
C ILE A 60 -6.43 2.48 2.61
N GLU A 61 -7.46 1.69 2.29
CA GLU A 61 -7.61 1.10 0.95
C GLU A 61 -7.77 2.16 -0.15
N ARG A 62 -8.41 3.30 0.14
CA ARG A 62 -8.50 4.42 -0.80
C ARG A 62 -7.17 5.16 -1.01
N LEU A 63 -6.31 5.18 0.01
CA LEU A 63 -5.02 5.88 -0.05
C LEU A 63 -3.91 5.05 -0.69
N TYR A 64 -3.87 3.75 -0.40
CA TYR A 64 -2.77 2.85 -0.79
C TYR A 64 -3.21 1.72 -1.71
N GLY A 65 -4.49 1.67 -2.07
CA GLY A 65 -5.10 0.54 -2.76
C GLY A 65 -5.42 -0.62 -1.81
N ARG A 66 -6.28 -1.52 -2.28
CA ARG A 66 -6.40 -2.85 -1.68
C ARG A 66 -5.04 -3.51 -1.96
N GLY A 67 -4.30 -3.93 -0.93
CA GLY A 67 -2.92 -4.46 -1.01
C GLY A 67 -2.74 -5.77 -1.81
N GLU A 68 -3.49 -5.91 -2.90
CA GLU A 68 -3.26 -6.84 -3.99
C GLU A 68 -1.83 -6.61 -4.47
N PRO A 69 -0.94 -7.62 -4.42
CA PRO A 69 0.24 -7.57 -5.25
C PRO A 69 -0.29 -7.37 -6.67
N GLY A 70 0.00 -6.20 -7.26
CA GLY A 70 -0.42 -5.89 -8.61
C GLY A 70 -0.14 -7.11 -9.48
N TRP A 71 -0.99 -7.41 -10.46
CA TRP A 71 -0.91 -8.60 -11.31
C TRP A 71 0.53 -9.03 -11.71
N ILE A 72 1.44 -8.06 -11.88
CA ILE A 72 2.89 -8.19 -12.05
C ILE A 72 3.60 -8.89 -10.87
N GLY A 73 3.35 -8.52 -9.62
CA GLY A 73 3.89 -9.17 -8.42
C GLY A 73 3.49 -10.65 -8.32
N ARG A 74 2.27 -11.00 -8.73
CA ARG A 74 1.86 -12.42 -8.85
C ARG A 74 2.58 -13.15 -9.98
N ARG A 75 2.90 -12.47 -11.09
CA ARG A 75 3.65 -13.02 -12.22
C ARG A 75 5.14 -13.19 -11.88
N LEU A 76 5.72 -12.21 -11.18
CA LEU A 76 7.11 -12.22 -10.72
C LEU A 76 7.34 -13.25 -9.60
N ALA A 77 6.39 -13.43 -8.68
CA ALA A 77 6.48 -14.45 -7.63
C ALA A 77 6.46 -15.90 -8.16
N ARG A 78 6.14 -16.10 -9.45
CA ARG A 78 6.24 -17.40 -10.13
C ARG A 78 7.57 -17.60 -10.85
N LEU A 79 8.41 -16.57 -10.93
CA LEU A 79 9.73 -16.67 -11.54
C LEU A 79 10.79 -16.95 -10.47
N PRO A 80 11.83 -17.73 -10.79
CA PRO A 80 12.97 -17.88 -9.91
C PRO A 80 13.57 -16.52 -9.57
N ASP A 81 13.92 -16.32 -8.30
CA ASP A 81 14.42 -15.06 -7.73
C ASP A 81 15.53 -14.39 -8.56
N ALA A 82 16.42 -15.20 -9.17
CA ALA A 82 17.50 -14.70 -10.02
C ALA A 82 16.98 -14.01 -11.29
N VAL A 83 15.93 -14.55 -11.91
CA VAL A 83 15.30 -13.99 -13.11
C VAL A 83 14.55 -12.72 -12.77
N ALA A 84 13.79 -12.73 -11.67
CA ALA A 84 13.07 -11.55 -11.20
C ALA A 84 14.02 -10.37 -10.90
N ARG A 85 15.12 -10.63 -10.18
CA ARG A 85 16.13 -9.60 -9.87
C ARG A 85 16.81 -9.05 -11.12
N THR A 86 17.10 -9.91 -12.09
CA THR A 86 17.76 -9.51 -13.35
C THR A 86 16.81 -8.67 -14.21
N ALA A 87 15.55 -9.09 -14.35
CA ALA A 87 14.53 -8.33 -15.07
C ALA A 87 14.29 -6.96 -14.42
N VAL A 88 14.16 -6.89 -13.09
CA VAL A 88 14.02 -5.63 -12.35
C VAL A 88 15.24 -4.73 -12.57
N ARG A 89 16.46 -5.28 -12.51
CA ARG A 89 17.70 -4.51 -12.71
C ARG A 89 17.82 -3.98 -14.14
N VAL A 90 17.42 -4.75 -15.15
CA VAL A 90 17.40 -4.31 -16.55
C VAL A 90 16.37 -3.21 -16.78
N VAL A 91 15.16 -3.37 -16.22
CA VAL A 91 14.08 -2.37 -16.35
C VAL A 91 14.42 -1.06 -15.62
N LEU A 92 15.02 -1.13 -14.43
CA LEU A 92 15.46 0.05 -13.67
C LEU A 92 16.74 0.69 -14.25
N GLY A 93 17.59 -0.09 -14.93
CA GLY A 93 18.80 0.37 -15.60
C GLY A 93 18.54 1.01 -16.98
N ALA A 94 17.42 0.69 -17.62
CA ALA A 94 16.96 1.38 -18.82
C ALA A 94 16.35 2.74 -18.44
N GLY A 95 17.17 3.80 -18.45
CA GLY A 95 16.82 5.16 -18.01
C GLY A 95 15.55 5.78 -18.61
N VAL A 96 14.96 5.18 -19.64
CA VAL A 96 13.70 5.62 -20.27
C VAL A 96 12.44 5.05 -19.58
N ALA A 97 12.54 3.90 -18.90
CA ALA A 97 11.41 3.26 -18.21
C ALA A 97 11.12 3.87 -16.83
N ARG A 98 12.08 4.59 -16.24
CA ARG A 98 11.97 5.22 -14.91
C ARG A 98 10.85 6.24 -14.82
N ARG A 99 10.50 6.93 -15.90
CA ARG A 99 9.49 8.00 -15.86
C ARG A 99 8.06 7.51 -16.16
N ARG A 100 7.90 6.43 -16.93
CA ARG A 100 6.56 5.89 -17.26
C ARG A 100 6.06 4.85 -16.27
N LEU A 101 6.92 3.94 -15.79
CA LEU A 101 6.49 2.92 -14.82
C LEU A 101 6.32 3.45 -13.40
N VAL A 102 7.16 4.40 -12.99
CA VAL A 102 7.10 4.98 -11.63
C VAL A 102 5.85 5.84 -11.45
N PHE A 103 5.44 6.59 -12.48
CA PHE A 103 4.25 7.45 -12.36
C PHE A 103 2.93 6.67 -12.48
N ASP A 104 2.79 5.73 -13.42
CA ASP A 104 1.54 4.97 -13.57
C ASP A 104 1.36 3.86 -12.53
N THR A 105 2.44 3.37 -11.90
CA THR A 105 2.39 2.16 -11.06
C THR A 105 2.60 2.44 -9.56
N ILE A 106 3.22 3.56 -9.17
CA ILE A 106 3.49 3.86 -7.75
C ILE A 106 2.42 4.78 -7.13
N PHE A 107 1.77 5.64 -7.92
CA PHE A 107 0.79 6.60 -7.38
C PHE A 107 -0.67 6.21 -7.54
N GLY A 108 -1.04 5.19 -8.32
CA GLY A 108 -2.45 4.80 -8.47
C GLY A 108 -3.38 5.98 -8.82
N MET A 109 -2.86 6.99 -9.53
CA MET A 109 -3.60 8.17 -9.93
C MET A 109 -4.06 7.97 -11.37
N LYS A 110 -5.33 7.58 -11.54
CA LYS A 110 -6.07 8.06 -12.72
C LYS A 110 -6.34 9.54 -12.46
N GLU A 111 -5.69 10.42 -13.21
CA GLU A 111 -6.23 11.77 -13.39
C GLU A 111 -7.62 11.60 -14.02
N ALA A 112 -8.64 12.07 -13.31
CA ALA A 112 -9.92 12.35 -13.92
C ALA A 112 -9.72 13.63 -14.73
N THR A 113 -9.38 13.47 -16.01
CA THR A 113 -9.56 14.56 -16.98
C THR A 113 -11.06 14.67 -17.25
N SER A 114 -11.54 15.91 -17.14
CA SER A 114 -12.92 16.44 -17.28
C SER A 114 -13.95 15.61 -18.05
#